data_AF-A0A7J9QYG4-F1
#
_entry.id   AF-A0A7J9QYG4-F1
#
_cell.length_a   1.000
_cell.length_b   1.000
_cell.length_c   1.000
_cell.angle_alpha   90.00
_cell.angle_beta   90.00
_cell.angle_gamma   90.00
#
_symmetry.space_group_name_H-M   'P 1'
#
loop_
_entity.id
_entity.type
_entity.pdbx_description
1 polymer ?
#
loop_
_entity_poly.entity_id
_entity_poly.type
_entity_poly.pdbx_seq_one_letter_code
_entity_poly.pdbx_strand_id
1 'polypeptide(L)'
;MLISCMILPAFAEDYYYFQEQKLSAVPEFCIIEFEDPQLPGAPDMLYQITQNAIQEWEDKLVRHTGEKDGWDFTTKIISQERYDDLFSQDTCDVTIYFEREPTTQEERITAGHTYAMWGSADITIFYLEPVWVYTGQTSSINGDIYEIADISHFKNSLDPYNDETIKHEIGHALGLDHYPATTEEITKQNGIYLAPSIMTLSEDDFMIDRMEITDYDIRSLVNLYGEDGINEPDLWWVWDVVFYGLIILVTVLIVKRKFSKKQSRLLRVGSSESKCIRCNKDLQDNSNSICSECLQKDGFGI
;
A
#
# COMPACT_ATOMS: atom_id res chain seq x y z
N MET A 1 48.57 2.48 4.52
CA MET A 1 47.52 1.57 4.04
C MET A 1 46.33 2.46 3.67
N LEU A 2 46.16 2.77 2.39
CA LEU A 2 45.09 3.63 1.90
C LEU A 2 43.91 2.73 1.52
N ILE A 3 42.79 2.88 2.23
CA ILE A 3 41.53 2.22 1.90
C ILE A 3 40.95 2.98 0.71
N SER A 4 41.12 2.40 -0.49
CA SER A 4 40.48 2.88 -1.71
C SER A 4 39.00 2.53 -1.63
N CYS A 5 38.18 3.50 -1.24
CA CYS A 5 36.73 3.41 -1.37
C CYS A 5 36.40 3.54 -2.87
N MET A 6 36.11 2.42 -3.52
CA MET A 6 35.52 2.46 -4.86
C MET A 6 34.09 2.97 -4.68
N ILE A 7 33.88 4.24 -5.02
CA ILE A 7 32.54 4.79 -5.20
C ILE A 7 32.06 4.19 -6.53
N LEU A 8 31.23 3.15 -6.46
CA LEU A 8 30.51 2.67 -7.63
C LEU A 8 29.50 3.76 -8.04
N PRO A 9 29.32 4.00 -9.35
CA PRO A 9 28.25 4.87 -9.80
C PRO A 9 26.92 4.29 -9.32
N ALA A 10 26.19 5.07 -8.51
CA ALA A 10 24.78 4.80 -8.27
C ALA A 10 24.05 5.16 -9.56
N PHE A 11 23.69 4.15 -10.35
CA PHE A 11 22.67 4.34 -11.37
C PHE A 11 21.35 4.50 -10.63
N ALA A 12 20.72 5.66 -10.77
CA ALA A 12 19.31 5.79 -10.44
C ALA A 12 18.58 4.91 -11.45
N GLU A 13 18.08 3.76 -11.00
CA GLU A 13 17.15 2.96 -11.79
C GLU A 13 15.85 3.76 -11.83
N ASP A 14 15.67 4.52 -12.92
CA ASP A 14 14.47 5.33 -13.16
C ASP A 14 13.31 4.40 -13.54
N TYR A 15 12.77 3.68 -12.56
CA TYR A 15 11.51 2.95 -12.71
C TYR A 15 10.34 3.89 -12.44
N TYR A 16 9.30 3.82 -13.26
CA TYR A 16 8.02 4.44 -12.95
C TYR A 16 7.24 3.49 -12.04
N TYR A 17 7.02 3.89 -10.79
CA TYR A 17 6.10 3.20 -9.88
C TYR A 17 4.99 4.17 -9.49
N PHE A 18 3.77 3.66 -9.44
CA PHE A 18 2.65 4.41 -8.88
C PHE A 18 2.69 4.27 -7.36
N GLN A 19 3.21 5.29 -6.65
CA GLN A 19 3.17 5.29 -5.18
C GLN A 19 1.76 5.09 -4.62
N GLU A 20 0.74 5.47 -5.39
CA GLU A 20 -0.68 5.35 -5.05
C GLU A 20 -1.22 3.91 -5.14
N GLN A 21 -0.48 3.01 -5.80
CA GLN A 21 -0.82 1.59 -5.99
C GLN A 21 -0.02 0.68 -5.04
N LYS A 22 0.77 1.27 -4.13
CA LYS A 22 1.52 0.50 -3.14
C LYS A 22 0.57 -0.27 -2.22
N LEU A 23 0.81 -1.58 -2.08
CA LEU A 23 0.11 -2.42 -1.12
C LEU A 23 0.46 -2.02 0.32
N SER A 24 -0.51 -2.10 1.22
CA SER A 24 -0.34 -1.69 2.62
C SER A 24 0.21 -2.78 3.54
N ALA A 25 0.09 -4.04 3.12
CA ALA A 25 0.53 -5.23 3.83
C ALA A 25 0.85 -6.35 2.83
N VAL A 26 1.55 -7.39 3.29
CA VAL A 26 1.80 -8.60 2.50
C VAL A 26 0.46 -9.16 1.99
N PRO A 27 0.27 -9.28 0.66
CA PRO A 27 -1.04 -9.56 0.10
C PRO A 27 -1.51 -11.01 0.28
N GLU A 28 -2.81 -11.16 0.51
CA GLU A 28 -3.54 -12.38 0.18
C GLU A 28 -4.09 -12.29 -1.25
N PHE A 29 -3.63 -13.21 -2.10
CA PHE A 29 -4.14 -13.38 -3.46
C PHE A 29 -5.35 -14.33 -3.47
N CYS A 30 -6.45 -13.85 -4.03
CA CYS A 30 -7.68 -14.60 -4.23
C CYS A 30 -7.90 -14.90 -5.69
N ILE A 31 -7.89 -16.18 -6.04
CA ILE A 31 -8.22 -16.65 -7.38
C ILE A 31 -9.70 -16.99 -7.40
N ILE A 32 -10.47 -16.31 -8.26
CA ILE A 32 -11.91 -16.55 -8.37
C ILE A 32 -12.16 -17.82 -9.19
N GLU A 33 -12.99 -18.72 -8.65
CA GLU A 33 -13.39 -19.93 -9.35
C GLU A 33 -14.20 -19.58 -10.60
N PHE A 34 -13.84 -20.21 -11.72
CA PHE A 34 -14.59 -20.12 -12.97
C PHE A 34 -14.75 -21.50 -13.61
N GLU A 35 -15.71 -21.60 -14.53
CA GLU A 35 -15.93 -22.79 -15.35
C GLU A 35 -15.83 -22.42 -16.84
N ASP A 36 -15.21 -23.31 -17.61
CA ASP A 36 -15.21 -23.23 -19.08
C ASP A 36 -15.73 -24.55 -19.68
N PRO A 37 -16.99 -24.60 -20.14
CA PRO A 37 -17.55 -25.80 -20.76
C PRO A 37 -16.88 -26.23 -22.08
N GLN A 38 -16.20 -25.32 -22.78
CA GLN A 38 -15.51 -25.58 -24.04
C GLN A 38 -14.05 -26.02 -23.83
N LEU A 39 -13.47 -25.66 -22.69
CA LEU A 39 -12.13 -26.00 -22.23
C LEU A 39 -12.15 -26.46 -20.76
N PRO A 40 -12.71 -27.64 -20.47
CA PRO A 40 -12.93 -28.07 -19.07
C PRO A 40 -11.65 -28.25 -18.24
N GLY A 41 -10.48 -28.31 -18.87
CA GLY A 41 -9.19 -28.34 -18.17
C GLY A 41 -8.53 -26.96 -17.99
N ALA A 42 -9.11 -25.90 -18.55
CA ALA A 42 -8.55 -24.55 -18.43
C ALA A 42 -8.48 -24.06 -16.98
N PRO A 43 -9.52 -24.23 -16.13
CA PRO A 43 -9.46 -23.76 -14.74
C PRO A 43 -8.29 -24.33 -13.96
N ASP A 44 -8.13 -25.65 -13.93
CA ASP A 44 -7.03 -26.31 -13.20
C ASP A 44 -5.64 -25.85 -13.69
N MET A 45 -5.47 -25.69 -15.00
CA MET A 45 -4.21 -25.24 -15.58
C MET A 45 -3.91 -23.78 -15.22
N LEU A 46 -4.90 -22.89 -15.35
CA LEU A 46 -4.71 -21.46 -15.06
C LEU A 46 -4.50 -21.22 -13.56
N TYR A 47 -5.21 -21.93 -12.68
CA TYR A 47 -4.94 -21.87 -11.23
C TYR A 47 -3.51 -22.28 -10.92
N GLN A 48 -3.02 -23.35 -11.53
CA GLN A 48 -1.64 -23.80 -11.33
C GLN A 48 -0.63 -22.79 -11.87
N ILE A 49 -0.86 -22.22 -13.06
CA ILE A 49 0.02 -21.19 -13.64
C ILE A 49 0.07 -19.97 -12.71
N THR A 50 -1.08 -19.49 -12.22
CA THR A 50 -1.14 -18.35 -11.30
C THR A 50 -0.45 -18.61 -9.98
N GLN A 51 -0.67 -19.77 -9.35
CA GLN A 51 0.02 -20.12 -8.12
C GLN A 51 1.54 -20.19 -8.32
N ASN A 52 2.00 -20.72 -9.45
CA ASN A 52 3.43 -20.75 -9.78
C ASN A 52 3.98 -19.34 -10.01
N ALA A 53 3.24 -18.45 -10.67
CA ALA A 53 3.64 -17.07 -10.92
C ALA A 53 3.78 -16.28 -9.60
N ILE A 54 2.81 -16.42 -8.69
CA ILE A 54 2.86 -15.81 -7.34
C ILE A 54 4.08 -16.33 -6.57
N GLN A 55 4.29 -17.65 -6.54
CA GLN A 55 5.45 -18.25 -5.87
C GLN A 55 6.78 -17.80 -6.51
N GLU A 56 6.84 -17.63 -7.82
CA GLU A 56 8.06 -17.18 -8.49
C GLU A 56 8.46 -15.76 -8.07
N TRP A 57 7.48 -14.85 -7.95
CA TRP A 57 7.71 -13.52 -7.39
C TRP A 57 8.21 -13.58 -5.96
N GLU A 58 7.51 -14.30 -5.07
CA GLU A 58 7.91 -14.51 -3.67
C GLU A 58 9.35 -15.06 -3.58
N ASP A 59 9.63 -16.17 -4.26
CA ASP A 59 10.93 -16.84 -4.22
C ASP A 59 12.07 -15.92 -4.67
N LYS A 60 11.83 -15.09 -5.69
CA LYS A 60 12.83 -14.15 -6.20
C LYS A 60 13.06 -12.99 -5.24
N LEU A 61 12.01 -12.45 -4.63
CA LEU A 61 12.08 -11.39 -3.62
C LEU A 61 12.81 -11.88 -2.36
N VAL A 62 12.38 -13.00 -1.78
CA VAL A 62 13.00 -13.62 -0.61
C VAL A 62 14.46 -13.98 -0.87
N ARG A 63 14.79 -14.48 -2.07
CA ARG A 63 16.18 -14.78 -2.43
C ARG A 63 17.04 -13.53 -2.50
N HIS A 64 16.48 -12.41 -2.96
CA HIS A 64 17.21 -11.15 -3.11
C HIS A 64 17.47 -10.47 -1.76
N THR A 65 16.45 -10.35 -0.92
CA THR A 65 16.51 -9.62 0.35
C THR A 65 17.01 -10.48 1.51
N GLY A 66 16.76 -11.79 1.45
CA GLY A 66 16.93 -12.70 2.58
C GLY A 66 15.86 -12.57 3.67
N GLU A 67 14.86 -11.70 3.47
CA GLU A 67 13.71 -11.52 4.36
C GLU A 67 12.55 -12.37 3.86
N LYS A 68 11.94 -13.15 4.75
CA LYS A 68 10.82 -14.01 4.41
C LYS A 68 9.49 -13.35 4.77
N ASP A 69 9.39 -12.77 5.96
CA ASP A 69 8.10 -12.41 6.54
C ASP A 69 7.45 -11.26 5.77
N GLY A 70 8.25 -10.34 5.22
CA GLY A 70 7.76 -9.22 4.39
C GLY A 70 7.38 -9.59 2.95
N TRP A 71 7.58 -10.85 2.55
CA TRP A 71 7.29 -11.33 1.19
C TRP A 71 6.51 -12.66 1.18
N ASP A 72 5.98 -13.11 2.33
CA ASP A 72 5.25 -14.38 2.49
C ASP A 72 3.83 -14.27 1.92
N PHE A 73 3.70 -14.41 0.60
CA PHE A 73 2.42 -14.26 -0.09
C PHE A 73 1.50 -15.44 0.24
N THR A 74 0.21 -15.15 0.39
CA THR A 74 -0.79 -16.21 0.61
C THR A 74 -1.73 -16.30 -0.58
N THR A 75 -2.18 -17.52 -0.89
CA THR A 75 -3.09 -17.76 -2.01
C THR A 75 -4.28 -18.59 -1.57
N LYS A 76 -5.49 -18.21 -1.99
CA LYS A 76 -6.68 -19.05 -1.85
C LYS A 76 -7.55 -18.99 -3.11
N ILE A 77 -8.26 -20.08 -3.37
CA ILE A 77 -9.27 -20.16 -4.41
C ILE A 77 -10.63 -19.94 -3.74
N ILE A 78 -11.44 -19.02 -4.26
CA ILE A 78 -12.76 -18.68 -3.72
C ILE A 78 -13.83 -18.74 -4.79
N SER A 79 -15.02 -19.21 -4.44
CA SER A 79 -16.15 -19.21 -5.36
C SER A 79 -16.66 -17.78 -5.61
N GLN A 80 -17.19 -17.52 -6.81
CA GLN A 80 -17.82 -16.25 -7.15
C GLN A 80 -18.94 -15.88 -6.15
N GLU A 81 -19.78 -16.86 -5.76
CA GLU A 81 -20.86 -16.65 -4.79
C GLU A 81 -20.33 -16.13 -3.44
N ARG A 82 -19.18 -16.65 -3.00
CA ARG A 82 -18.56 -16.26 -1.73
C ARG A 82 -17.95 -14.87 -1.81
N TYR A 83 -17.37 -14.51 -2.96
CA TYR A 83 -16.84 -13.17 -3.21
C TYR A 83 -17.97 -12.13 -3.26
N ASP A 84 -19.08 -12.45 -3.93
CA ASP A 84 -20.23 -11.55 -4.09
C ASP A 84 -21.05 -11.38 -2.80
N ASP A 85 -20.87 -12.26 -1.81
CA ASP A 85 -21.53 -12.12 -0.51
C ASP A 85 -20.95 -10.93 0.26
N LEU A 86 -21.74 -9.84 0.33
CA LEU A 86 -21.44 -8.61 1.08
C LEU A 86 -21.20 -8.85 2.59
N PHE A 87 -21.53 -10.02 3.10
CA PHE A 87 -21.28 -10.43 4.49
C PHE A 87 -20.12 -11.42 4.63
N SER A 88 -19.48 -11.83 3.53
CA SER A 88 -18.27 -12.62 3.59
C SER A 88 -17.16 -11.81 4.27
N GLN A 89 -16.35 -12.46 5.08
CA GLN A 89 -15.16 -11.86 5.70
C GLN A 89 -13.92 -12.04 4.83
N ASP A 90 -14.09 -12.50 3.59
CA ASP A 90 -12.99 -12.72 2.67
C ASP A 90 -12.64 -11.41 1.98
N THR A 91 -11.93 -10.55 2.71
CA THR A 91 -11.27 -9.39 2.13
C THR A 91 -9.98 -9.86 1.49
N CYS A 92 -9.89 -9.76 0.17
CA CYS A 92 -8.68 -10.07 -0.60
C CYS A 92 -7.93 -8.77 -0.88
N ASP A 93 -6.61 -8.79 -0.75
CA ASP A 93 -5.79 -7.64 -1.14
C ASP A 93 -5.63 -7.63 -2.67
N VAL A 94 -5.47 -8.81 -3.28
CA VAL A 94 -5.41 -8.96 -4.74
C VAL A 94 -6.42 -10.00 -5.20
N THR A 95 -7.33 -9.62 -6.09
CA THR A 95 -8.31 -10.53 -6.70
C THR A 95 -7.91 -10.86 -8.13
N ILE A 96 -8.01 -12.12 -8.54
CA ILE A 96 -7.66 -12.57 -9.89
C ILE A 96 -8.88 -13.24 -10.54
N TYR A 97 -9.30 -12.68 -11.67
CA TYR A 97 -10.40 -13.14 -12.51
C TYR A 97 -9.88 -13.73 -13.82
N PHE A 98 -10.61 -14.70 -14.34
CA PHE A 98 -10.35 -15.30 -15.65
C PHE A 98 -11.56 -15.09 -16.55
N GLU A 99 -11.35 -14.34 -17.63
CA GLU A 99 -12.33 -14.15 -18.69
C GLU A 99 -11.86 -14.83 -19.97
N ARG A 100 -12.80 -15.38 -20.74
CA ARG A 100 -12.47 -16.08 -21.99
C ARG A 100 -11.77 -15.16 -22.98
N GLU A 101 -12.40 -14.03 -23.23
CA GLU A 101 -11.98 -13.06 -24.23
C GLU A 101 -12.49 -11.67 -23.83
N PRO A 102 -11.78 -10.61 -24.22
CA PRO A 102 -12.21 -9.24 -23.97
C PRO A 102 -13.57 -8.94 -24.62
N THR A 103 -14.42 -8.22 -23.92
CA THR A 103 -15.78 -7.90 -24.38
C THR A 103 -15.88 -6.51 -25.03
N THR A 104 -14.92 -5.63 -24.74
CA THR A 104 -14.86 -4.29 -25.31
C THR A 104 -13.73 -4.16 -26.34
N GLN A 105 -13.86 -3.23 -27.29
CA GLN A 105 -12.81 -3.00 -28.29
C GLN A 105 -11.50 -2.45 -27.68
N GLU A 106 -11.59 -1.78 -26.54
CA GLU A 106 -10.43 -1.25 -25.80
C GLU A 106 -9.63 -2.38 -25.13
N GLU A 107 -10.29 -3.41 -24.61
CA GLU A 107 -9.60 -4.56 -24.01
C GLU A 107 -9.03 -5.51 -25.06
N ARG A 108 -9.49 -5.45 -26.31
CA ARG A 108 -9.01 -6.31 -27.41
C ARG A 108 -7.56 -6.08 -27.81
N ILE A 109 -6.86 -5.13 -27.21
CA ILE A 109 -5.42 -4.91 -27.43
C ILE A 109 -4.56 -5.45 -26.29
N THR A 110 -5.15 -6.10 -25.28
CA THR A 110 -4.41 -6.68 -24.16
C THR A 110 -4.79 -8.14 -23.88
N ALA A 111 -3.86 -8.88 -23.29
CA ALA A 111 -4.07 -10.24 -22.79
C ALA A 111 -4.53 -10.24 -21.31
N GLY A 112 -4.40 -9.12 -20.61
CA GLY A 112 -4.84 -8.94 -19.24
C GLY A 112 -4.86 -7.48 -18.83
N HIS A 113 -5.41 -7.18 -17.65
CA HIS A 113 -5.27 -5.85 -17.08
C HIS A 113 -5.36 -5.91 -15.56
N THR A 114 -4.72 -4.93 -14.92
CA THR A 114 -4.74 -4.77 -13.48
C THR A 114 -5.29 -3.40 -13.11
N TYR A 115 -6.27 -3.39 -12.21
CA TYR A 115 -6.79 -2.20 -11.59
C TYR A 115 -6.38 -2.16 -10.13
N ALA A 116 -5.41 -1.32 -9.79
CA ALA A 116 -4.94 -1.12 -8.42
C ALA A 116 -5.48 0.19 -7.83
N MET A 117 -6.07 0.11 -6.63
CA MET A 117 -6.60 1.25 -5.89
C MET A 117 -6.46 1.05 -4.38
N TRP A 118 -5.82 2.01 -3.71
CA TRP A 118 -5.80 2.14 -2.24
C TRP A 118 -5.37 0.88 -1.48
N GLY A 119 -4.32 0.21 -1.96
CA GLY A 119 -3.75 -0.96 -1.29
C GLY A 119 -4.45 -2.29 -1.63
N SER A 120 -5.39 -2.28 -2.58
CA SER A 120 -5.92 -3.49 -3.20
C SER A 120 -5.77 -3.46 -4.73
N ALA A 121 -5.82 -4.61 -5.38
CA ALA A 121 -5.78 -4.72 -6.83
C ALA A 121 -6.70 -5.82 -7.36
N ASP A 122 -7.29 -5.59 -8.53
CA ASP A 122 -8.07 -6.57 -9.27
C ASP A 122 -7.37 -6.85 -10.61
N ILE A 123 -7.08 -8.13 -10.88
CA ILE A 123 -6.44 -8.61 -12.09
C ILE A 123 -7.46 -9.37 -12.92
N THR A 124 -7.59 -9.02 -14.20
CA THR A 124 -8.38 -9.78 -15.17
C THR A 124 -7.46 -10.38 -16.22
N ILE A 125 -7.55 -11.69 -16.44
CA ILE A 125 -6.78 -12.41 -17.45
C ILE A 125 -7.69 -12.90 -18.56
N PHE A 126 -7.41 -12.50 -19.80
CA PHE A 126 -8.09 -13.01 -21.00
C PHE A 126 -7.33 -14.21 -21.55
N TYR A 127 -7.84 -15.42 -21.28
CA TYR A 127 -6.98 -16.61 -21.38
C TYR A 127 -6.96 -17.31 -22.75
N LEU A 128 -7.79 -16.89 -23.71
CA LEU A 128 -7.82 -17.51 -25.04
C LEU A 128 -6.79 -16.90 -25.99
N GLU A 129 -6.23 -17.75 -26.85
CA GLU A 129 -5.23 -17.34 -27.85
C GLU A 129 -5.84 -16.42 -28.92
N PRO A 130 -5.33 -15.18 -29.09
CA PRO A 130 -5.80 -14.27 -30.13
C PRO A 130 -5.31 -14.67 -31.52
N VAL A 131 -6.16 -14.50 -32.53
CA VAL A 131 -5.79 -14.67 -33.94
C VAL A 131 -5.69 -13.31 -34.60
N TRP A 132 -4.44 -12.89 -34.85
CA TRP A 132 -4.12 -11.63 -35.51
C TRP A 132 -4.31 -11.72 -37.02
N VAL A 133 -4.87 -10.66 -37.61
CA VAL A 133 -4.98 -10.46 -39.05
C VAL A 133 -4.43 -9.10 -39.44
N TYR A 134 -3.63 -9.06 -40.50
CA TYR A 134 -3.17 -7.81 -41.05
C TYR A 134 -4.31 -7.04 -41.71
N THR A 135 -4.44 -5.77 -41.34
CA THR A 135 -5.51 -4.89 -41.84
C THR A 135 -5.19 -4.32 -43.22
N GLY A 136 -3.96 -4.48 -43.70
CA GLY A 136 -3.43 -3.79 -44.89
C GLY A 136 -3.20 -2.29 -44.67
N GLN A 137 -3.43 -1.78 -43.46
CA GLN A 137 -3.05 -0.42 -43.08
C GLN A 137 -1.61 -0.41 -42.60
N THR A 138 -0.92 0.72 -42.81
CA THR A 138 0.45 0.90 -42.34
C THR A 138 0.55 2.12 -41.43
N SER A 139 1.35 2.00 -40.38
CA SER A 139 1.77 3.11 -39.51
C SER A 139 3.24 3.41 -39.74
N SER A 140 3.65 4.66 -39.49
CA SER A 140 5.05 5.08 -39.56
C SER A 140 5.50 5.58 -38.20
N ILE A 141 6.38 4.84 -37.54
CA ILE A 141 6.99 5.21 -36.25
C ILE A 141 8.47 5.45 -36.52
N ASN A 142 8.97 6.66 -36.23
CA ASN A 142 10.38 7.04 -36.43
C ASN A 142 10.95 6.83 -37.86
N GLY A 143 10.08 6.72 -38.87
CA GLY A 143 10.47 6.51 -40.27
C GLY A 143 10.40 5.05 -40.73
N ASP A 144 10.15 4.12 -39.81
CA ASP A 144 9.91 2.72 -40.12
C ASP A 144 8.41 2.46 -40.34
N ILE A 145 8.09 1.66 -41.36
CA ILE A 145 6.72 1.34 -41.77
C ILE A 145 6.33 0.00 -41.16
N TYR A 146 5.27 0.01 -40.37
CA TYR A 146 4.71 -1.17 -39.72
C TYR A 146 3.32 -1.47 -40.27
N GLU A 147 3.03 -2.74 -40.55
CA GLU A 147 1.67 -3.15 -40.92
C GLU A 147 0.84 -3.35 -39.65
N ILE A 148 -0.33 -2.72 -39.61
CA ILE A 148 -1.22 -2.79 -38.46
C ILE A 148 -1.93 -4.14 -38.48
N ALA A 149 -1.73 -4.94 -37.43
CA ALA A 149 -2.51 -6.13 -37.16
C ALA A 149 -3.68 -5.79 -36.22
N ASP A 150 -4.80 -6.48 -36.39
CA ASP A 150 -5.95 -6.45 -35.49
C ASP A 150 -6.33 -7.89 -35.12
N ILE A 151 -6.98 -8.08 -33.98
CA ILE A 151 -7.50 -9.39 -33.61
C ILE A 151 -8.73 -9.67 -34.48
N SER A 152 -8.71 -10.79 -35.20
CA SER A 152 -9.90 -11.26 -35.94
C SER A 152 -10.87 -11.98 -35.02
N HIS A 153 -10.36 -12.92 -34.23
CA HIS A 153 -11.12 -13.80 -33.33
C HIS A 153 -10.17 -14.45 -32.32
N PHE A 154 -10.72 -15.14 -31.33
CA PHE A 154 -9.96 -15.95 -30.39
C PHE A 154 -10.14 -17.44 -30.72
N LYS A 155 -9.06 -18.21 -30.58
CA LYS A 155 -9.14 -19.67 -30.71
C LYS A 155 -9.78 -20.26 -29.47
N ASN A 156 -10.45 -21.39 -29.62
CA ASN A 156 -10.85 -22.20 -28.47
C ASN A 156 -9.65 -23.04 -27.98
N SER A 157 -8.57 -22.36 -27.60
CA SER A 157 -7.35 -22.89 -27.00
C SER A 157 -6.76 -21.82 -26.07
N LEU A 158 -6.09 -22.26 -25.00
CA LEU A 158 -5.37 -21.34 -24.12
C LEU A 158 -4.28 -20.62 -24.88
N ASP A 159 -4.12 -19.32 -24.58
CA ASP A 159 -2.96 -18.56 -25.01
C ASP A 159 -1.67 -19.21 -24.43
N PRO A 160 -0.67 -19.54 -25.27
CA PRO A 160 0.60 -20.07 -24.79
C PRO A 160 1.37 -19.09 -23.88
N TYR A 161 1.06 -17.80 -23.92
CA TYR A 161 1.72 -16.74 -23.14
C TYR A 161 0.98 -16.37 -21.85
N ASN A 162 -0.06 -17.13 -21.45
CA ASN A 162 -0.79 -16.88 -20.20
C ASN A 162 0.12 -16.78 -18.97
N ASP A 163 1.21 -17.57 -18.90
CA ASP A 163 2.20 -17.48 -17.82
C ASP A 163 2.87 -16.10 -17.75
N GLU A 164 3.23 -15.53 -18.90
CA GLU A 164 3.88 -14.23 -19.00
C GLU A 164 2.90 -13.11 -18.64
N THR A 165 1.69 -13.16 -19.20
CA THR A 165 0.60 -12.21 -18.87
C THR A 165 0.30 -12.22 -17.37
N ILE A 166 0.11 -13.39 -16.77
CA ILE A 166 -0.21 -13.48 -15.34
C ILE A 166 0.92 -12.90 -14.48
N LYS A 167 2.19 -13.17 -14.81
CA LYS A 167 3.33 -12.59 -14.08
C LYS A 167 3.40 -11.08 -14.21
N HIS A 168 3.13 -10.56 -15.40
CA HIS A 168 3.09 -9.12 -15.70
C HIS A 168 2.00 -8.42 -14.88
N GLU A 169 0.78 -8.93 -14.91
CA GLU A 169 -0.34 -8.36 -14.15
C GLU A 169 -0.12 -8.44 -12.64
N ILE A 170 0.50 -9.52 -12.13
CA ILE A 170 0.91 -9.59 -10.72
C ILE A 170 1.94 -8.49 -10.41
N GLY A 171 2.88 -8.20 -11.33
CA GLY A 171 3.81 -7.08 -11.20
C GLY A 171 3.09 -5.74 -11.05
N HIS A 172 2.06 -5.49 -11.84
CA HIS A 172 1.18 -4.33 -11.69
C HIS A 172 0.47 -4.30 -10.33
N ALA A 173 -0.07 -5.43 -9.87
CA ALA A 173 -0.75 -5.51 -8.59
C ALA A 173 0.19 -5.26 -7.40
N LEU A 174 1.48 -5.60 -7.56
CA LEU A 174 2.53 -5.29 -6.60
C LEU A 174 3.02 -3.83 -6.70
N GLY A 175 2.60 -3.05 -7.71
CA GLY A 175 2.84 -1.62 -7.85
C GLY A 175 3.89 -1.21 -8.89
N LEU A 176 4.29 -2.13 -9.78
CA LEU A 176 5.16 -1.80 -10.92
C LEU A 176 4.32 -1.21 -12.07
N ASP A 177 4.78 -0.13 -12.70
CA ASP A 177 4.26 0.31 -14.00
C ASP A 177 4.99 -0.43 -15.13
N HIS A 178 4.60 -0.17 -16.37
CA HIS A 178 5.32 -0.63 -17.55
C HIS A 178 6.77 -0.13 -17.59
N TYR A 179 7.67 -1.00 -18.03
CA TYR A 179 9.04 -0.66 -18.32
C TYR A 179 9.17 -0.19 -19.78
N PRO A 180 9.63 1.06 -20.03
CA PRO A 180 9.82 1.58 -21.38
C PRO A 180 11.12 1.03 -21.98
N ALA A 181 11.09 -0.21 -22.46
CA ALA A 181 12.25 -0.87 -23.03
C ALA A 181 12.68 -0.19 -24.34
N THR A 182 13.99 -0.08 -24.54
CA THR A 182 14.56 0.27 -25.84
C THR A 182 15.05 -1.00 -26.56
N THR A 183 15.04 -0.98 -27.89
CA THR A 183 15.55 -2.11 -28.70
C THR A 183 17.01 -2.50 -28.40
N GLU A 184 17.81 -1.60 -27.81
CA GLU A 184 19.19 -1.87 -27.40
C GLU A 184 19.29 -2.75 -26.14
N GLU A 185 18.23 -2.77 -25.31
CA GLU A 185 18.17 -3.51 -24.05
C GLU A 185 17.65 -4.94 -24.23
N ILE A 186 17.02 -5.23 -25.38
CA ILE A 186 16.60 -6.57 -25.76
C ILE A 186 17.85 -7.42 -25.99
N THR A 187 17.98 -8.50 -25.20
CA THR A 187 19.12 -9.39 -25.32
C THR A 187 18.75 -10.64 -26.11
N LYS A 188 19.69 -11.17 -26.89
CA LYS A 188 19.50 -12.44 -27.61
C LYS A 188 20.27 -13.56 -26.94
N GLN A 189 19.56 -14.53 -26.38
CA GLN A 189 20.14 -15.71 -25.74
C GLN A 189 19.66 -16.98 -26.44
N ASN A 190 20.59 -17.80 -26.94
CA ASN A 190 20.28 -19.06 -27.63
C ASN A 190 19.30 -18.92 -28.81
N GLY A 191 19.22 -17.74 -29.42
CA GLY A 191 18.29 -17.47 -30.52
C GLY A 191 16.97 -16.85 -30.09
N ILE A 192 16.69 -16.78 -28.79
CA ILE A 192 15.50 -16.19 -28.16
C ILE A 192 15.82 -14.75 -27.79
N TYR A 193 14.95 -13.82 -28.16
CA TYR A 193 15.01 -12.43 -27.71
C TYR A 193 14.28 -12.27 -26.38
N LEU A 194 15.00 -11.80 -25.37
CA LEU A 194 14.51 -11.63 -24.01
C LEU A 194 14.33 -10.15 -23.71
N ALA A 195 13.15 -9.83 -23.19
CA ALA A 195 12.88 -8.53 -22.63
C ALA A 195 13.74 -8.28 -21.38
N PRO A 196 14.17 -7.03 -21.13
CA PRO A 196 14.91 -6.67 -19.93
C PRO A 196 14.07 -6.73 -18.63
N SER A 197 12.74 -6.79 -18.75
CA SER A 197 11.80 -6.79 -17.63
C SER A 197 10.51 -7.53 -18.04
N ILE A 198 9.85 -8.21 -17.08
CA ILE A 198 8.50 -8.77 -17.29
C ILE A 198 7.47 -7.69 -17.59
N MET A 199 7.72 -6.45 -17.14
CA MET A 199 6.83 -5.30 -17.29
C MET A 199 7.01 -4.55 -18.61
N THR A 200 7.79 -5.10 -19.56
CA THR A 200 7.96 -4.50 -20.89
C THR A 200 6.64 -4.49 -21.65
N LEU A 201 6.31 -3.39 -22.32
CA LEU A 201 5.12 -3.30 -23.17
C LEU A 201 5.26 -4.19 -24.40
N SER A 202 4.21 -4.95 -24.72
CA SER A 202 4.17 -5.76 -25.94
C SER A 202 4.08 -4.92 -27.22
N GLU A 203 3.54 -3.68 -27.13
CA GLU A 203 3.45 -2.74 -28.25
C GLU A 203 4.83 -2.30 -28.77
N ASP A 204 5.87 -2.43 -27.95
CA ASP A 204 7.24 -2.06 -28.33
C ASP A 204 7.95 -3.16 -29.14
N ASP A 205 7.36 -4.35 -29.37
CA ASP A 205 8.15 -5.47 -29.89
C ASP A 205 7.50 -6.43 -30.88
N PHE A 206 7.92 -6.30 -32.13
CA PHE A 206 7.91 -7.38 -33.11
C PHE A 206 9.09 -8.36 -32.91
N MET A 207 9.95 -8.19 -31.90
CA MET A 207 11.16 -8.99 -31.71
C MET A 207 11.26 -9.76 -30.39
N ILE A 208 10.48 -9.48 -29.35
CA ILE A 208 10.53 -10.26 -28.09
C ILE A 208 9.89 -11.63 -28.28
N ASP A 209 10.64 -12.67 -27.92
CA ASP A 209 10.14 -14.05 -27.93
C ASP A 209 9.60 -14.47 -26.55
N ARG A 210 10.07 -13.83 -25.47
CA ARG A 210 9.74 -14.20 -24.09
C ARG A 210 10.01 -13.09 -23.09
N MET A 211 9.11 -12.98 -22.11
CA MET A 211 9.27 -12.12 -20.94
C MET A 211 9.40 -12.96 -19.65
N GLU A 212 10.27 -12.53 -18.74
CA GLU A 212 10.50 -13.21 -17.45
C GLU A 212 10.70 -12.17 -16.34
N ILE A 213 10.39 -12.52 -15.10
CA ILE A 213 10.72 -11.68 -13.93
C ILE A 213 12.25 -11.63 -13.82
N THR A 214 12.82 -10.44 -13.88
CA THR A 214 14.27 -10.20 -13.87
C THR A 214 14.73 -9.58 -12.56
N ASP A 215 16.06 -9.50 -12.35
CA ASP A 215 16.60 -8.77 -11.21
C ASP A 215 16.24 -7.28 -11.21
N TYR A 216 15.90 -6.73 -12.38
CA TYR A 216 15.47 -5.34 -12.51
C TYR A 216 14.11 -5.14 -11.83
N ASP A 217 13.16 -6.03 -12.11
CA ASP A 217 11.82 -6.03 -11.50
C ASP A 217 11.89 -6.18 -9.97
N ILE A 218 12.76 -7.08 -9.51
CA ILE A 218 12.97 -7.35 -8.08
C ILE A 218 13.55 -6.14 -7.36
N ARG A 219 14.59 -5.49 -7.93
CA ARG A 219 15.16 -4.27 -7.35
C ARG A 219 14.14 -3.13 -7.30
N SER A 220 13.28 -3.01 -8.31
CA SER A 220 12.20 -2.01 -8.32
C SER A 220 11.22 -2.20 -7.16
N LEU A 221 10.77 -3.44 -6.89
CA LEU A 221 9.91 -3.73 -5.74
C LEU A 221 10.64 -3.51 -4.40
N VAL A 222 11.90 -3.91 -4.29
CA VAL A 222 12.70 -3.66 -3.07
C VAL A 222 12.91 -2.16 -2.85
N ASN A 223 13.10 -1.36 -3.91
CA ASN A 223 13.17 0.09 -3.79
C ASN A 223 11.84 0.71 -3.33
N LEU A 224 10.71 0.12 -3.73
CA LEU A 224 9.36 0.60 -3.38
C LEU A 224 8.95 0.24 -1.94
N TYR A 225 9.24 -0.99 -1.51
CA TYR A 225 8.80 -1.54 -0.22
C TYR A 225 9.90 -1.51 0.86
N GLY A 226 11.16 -1.53 0.46
CA GLY A 226 12.32 -1.70 1.34
C GLY A 226 12.81 -3.15 1.37
N GLU A 227 14.01 -3.37 1.91
CA GLU A 227 14.61 -4.70 2.08
C GLU A 227 13.77 -5.61 2.98
N ASP A 228 13.08 -5.01 3.98
CA ASP A 228 12.23 -5.73 4.91
C ASP A 228 10.89 -6.18 4.27
N GLY A 229 10.59 -5.75 3.04
CA GLY A 229 9.37 -6.14 2.30
C GLY A 229 8.12 -5.32 2.60
N ILE A 230 6.95 -5.90 2.28
CA ILE A 230 5.62 -5.28 2.41
C ILE A 230 5.13 -5.36 3.86
N ASN A 231 5.87 -4.76 4.77
CA ASN A 231 5.43 -4.67 6.16
C ASN A 231 4.41 -3.55 6.32
N GLU A 232 3.38 -3.79 7.14
CA GLU A 232 2.54 -2.70 7.63
C GLU A 232 3.47 -1.60 8.16
N PRO A 233 3.21 -0.31 7.84
CA PRO A 233 4.02 0.77 8.38
C PRO A 233 4.07 0.58 9.88
N ASP A 234 5.28 0.47 10.42
CA ASP A 234 5.54 0.17 11.82
C ASP A 234 4.96 1.33 12.67
N LEU A 235 3.66 1.30 12.97
CA LEU A 235 2.90 2.38 13.63
C LEU A 235 3.30 2.52 15.11
N TRP A 236 4.37 1.85 15.54
CA TRP A 236 4.96 2.01 16.87
C TRP A 236 5.30 3.47 17.14
N TRP A 237 5.69 4.25 16.14
CA TRP A 237 5.91 5.69 16.34
C TRP A 237 4.61 6.44 16.67
N VAL A 238 3.45 6.01 16.14
CA VAL A 238 2.15 6.57 16.52
C VAL A 238 1.83 6.22 17.97
N TRP A 239 2.09 4.98 18.37
CA TRP A 239 1.94 4.56 19.76
C TRP A 239 2.90 5.29 20.70
N ASP A 240 4.14 5.53 20.29
CA ASP A 240 5.10 6.35 21.03
C ASP A 240 4.57 7.77 21.19
N VAL A 241 4.12 8.42 20.11
CA VAL A 241 3.55 9.78 20.17
C VAL A 241 2.32 9.83 21.09
N VAL A 242 1.42 8.85 21.00
CA VAL A 242 0.23 8.74 21.88
C VAL A 242 0.65 8.52 23.33
N PHE A 243 1.60 7.63 23.58
CA PHE A 243 2.10 7.28 24.92
C PHE A 243 2.82 8.46 25.57
N TYR A 244 3.74 9.12 24.85
CA TYR A 244 4.41 10.33 25.30
C TYR A 244 3.41 11.49 25.51
N GLY A 245 2.41 11.62 24.62
CA GLY A 245 1.31 12.57 24.77
C GLY A 245 0.51 12.36 26.06
N LEU A 246 0.17 11.11 26.36
CA LEU A 246 -0.51 10.72 27.61
C LEU A 246 0.36 10.98 28.85
N ILE A 247 1.65 10.66 28.82
CA ILE A 247 2.58 10.94 29.93
C ILE A 247 2.65 12.44 30.21
N ILE A 248 2.77 13.27 29.18
CA ILE A 248 2.81 14.73 29.32
C ILE A 248 1.50 15.23 29.94
N LEU A 249 0.35 14.76 29.45
CA LEU A 249 -0.97 15.14 29.97
C LEU A 249 -1.10 14.79 31.47
N VAL A 250 -0.75 13.56 31.86
CA VAL A 250 -0.78 13.10 33.25
C VAL A 250 0.14 13.95 34.12
N THR A 251 1.34 14.25 33.64
CA THR A 251 2.32 15.08 34.37
C THR A 251 1.79 16.50 34.59
N VAL A 252 1.18 17.12 33.57
CA VAL A 252 0.54 18.44 33.68
C VAL A 252 -0.61 18.42 34.69
N LEU A 253 -1.45 17.38 34.68
CA LEU A 253 -2.54 17.24 35.64
C LEU A 253 -2.03 17.07 37.09
N ILE A 254 -0.97 16.30 37.30
CA ILE A 254 -0.34 16.14 38.62
C ILE A 254 0.24 17.48 39.11
N VAL A 255 0.93 18.22 38.24
CA VAL A 255 1.51 19.53 38.57
C VAL A 255 0.42 20.55 38.90
N LYS A 256 -0.64 20.65 38.07
CA LYS A 256 -1.81 21.52 38.35
C LYS A 256 -2.45 21.19 39.69
N ARG A 257 -2.62 19.90 40.02
CA ARG A 257 -3.20 19.46 41.30
C ARG A 257 -2.29 19.82 42.49
N LYS A 258 -0.97 19.73 42.34
CA LYS A 258 -0.01 20.18 43.37
C LYS A 258 -0.03 21.70 43.56
N PHE A 259 -0.09 22.48 42.48
CA PHE A 259 -0.18 23.94 42.55
C PHE A 259 -1.48 24.42 43.21
N SER A 260 -2.62 23.85 42.84
CA SER A 260 -3.92 24.13 43.46
C SER A 260 -3.92 23.85 44.97
N LYS A 261 -3.33 22.73 45.41
CA LYS A 261 -3.15 22.42 46.83
C LYS A 261 -2.21 23.40 47.56
N LYS A 262 -1.22 23.99 46.87
CA LYS A 262 -0.28 24.95 47.46
C LYS A 262 -0.91 26.35 47.60
N GLN A 263 -1.66 26.82 46.61
CA GLN A 263 -2.42 28.07 46.68
C GLN A 263 -3.49 28.04 47.78
N SER A 264 -4.24 26.94 47.90
CA SER A 264 -5.24 26.78 48.97
C SER A 264 -4.64 26.76 50.37
N ARG A 265 -3.39 26.30 50.55
CA ARG A 265 -2.66 26.41 51.83
C ARG A 265 -2.19 27.83 52.12
N LEU A 266 -1.68 28.56 51.12
CA LEU A 266 -1.22 29.94 51.29
C LEU A 266 -2.38 30.90 51.61
N LEU A 267 -3.54 30.73 50.96
CA LEU A 267 -4.75 31.52 51.27
C LEU A 267 -5.30 31.22 52.68
N ARG A 268 -5.02 30.05 53.25
CA ARG A 268 -5.47 29.68 54.60
C ARG A 268 -4.52 30.21 55.71
N VAL A 269 -3.28 30.56 55.38
CA VAL A 269 -2.30 31.12 56.34
C VAL A 269 -2.36 32.66 56.42
N GLY A 270 -2.93 33.32 55.40
CA GLY A 270 -3.16 34.79 55.41
C GLY A 270 -4.46 35.25 56.08
N SER A 271 -5.34 34.33 56.48
CA SER A 271 -6.57 34.66 57.21
C SER A 271 -6.33 34.53 58.72
N SER A 272 -5.51 35.41 59.29
CA SER A 272 -5.66 35.71 60.72
C SER A 272 -7.01 36.38 60.88
N GLU A 273 -8.00 35.61 61.34
CA GLU A 273 -9.32 36.10 61.68
C GLU A 273 -9.19 37.29 62.64
N SER A 274 -9.41 38.50 62.15
CA SER A 274 -9.95 39.56 62.99
C SER A 274 -11.36 39.13 63.36
N LYS A 275 -11.49 38.43 64.50
CA LYS A 275 -12.77 38.14 65.15
C LYS A 275 -13.47 39.47 65.45
N CYS A 276 -14.33 39.93 64.55
CA CYS A 276 -15.38 40.86 64.92
C CYS A 276 -16.48 40.06 65.60
N ILE A 277 -16.61 40.29 66.91
CA ILE A 277 -17.71 39.78 67.72
C ILE A 277 -19.00 40.40 67.17
N ARG A 278 -19.92 39.53 66.71
CA ARG A 278 -21.27 39.91 66.29
C ARG A 278 -22.00 40.55 67.47
N CYS A 279 -22.33 41.84 67.37
CA CYS A 279 -23.34 42.44 68.24
C CYS A 279 -24.71 41.84 67.88
N ASN A 280 -25.32 41.20 68.86
CA ASN A 280 -26.66 40.67 68.78
C ASN A 280 -27.65 41.84 68.99
N LYS A 281 -28.40 42.20 67.94
CA LYS A 281 -29.55 43.09 68.03
C LYS A 281 -30.76 42.28 67.58
N ASP A 282 -31.63 41.95 68.53
CA ASP A 282 -33.10 42.02 68.41
C ASP A 282 -33.74 41.49 69.70
N LEU A 283 -33.78 42.38 70.70
CA LEU A 283 -34.92 42.59 71.59
C LEU A 283 -35.23 44.08 71.50
N GLN A 284 -36.51 44.37 71.29
CA GLN A 284 -37.10 45.68 71.03
C GLN A 284 -36.85 46.70 72.15
N ASP A 285 -36.62 47.94 71.72
CA ASP A 285 -37.31 49.18 72.12
C ASP A 285 -36.35 50.34 72.37
N ASN A 286 -36.74 51.45 71.72
CA ASN A 286 -36.46 52.85 71.99
C ASN A 286 -35.14 53.27 72.66
N SER A 287 -34.53 54.24 71.99
CA SER A 287 -33.53 55.21 72.46
C SER A 287 -32.04 54.83 72.29
N ASN A 288 -31.37 55.70 71.53
CA ASN A 288 -29.94 55.94 71.40
C ASN A 288 -29.02 55.09 72.29
N SER A 289 -28.35 54.10 71.70
CA SER A 289 -27.09 53.59 72.26
C SER A 289 -26.04 53.35 71.17
N ILE A 290 -24.85 53.82 71.53
CA ILE A 290 -23.63 53.98 70.74
C ILE A 290 -22.92 52.62 70.66
N CYS A 291 -22.62 52.13 69.46
CA CYS A 291 -21.60 51.11 69.25
C CYS A 291 -20.32 51.81 68.77
N SER A 292 -19.40 52.05 69.70
CA SER A 292 -18.07 52.60 69.46
C SER A 292 -17.04 51.49 69.20
N GLU A 293 -16.11 51.80 68.29
CA GLU A 293 -14.72 51.33 68.22
C GLU A 293 -14.44 49.86 67.82
N CYS A 294 -14.14 49.68 66.53
CA CYS A 294 -13.13 48.71 66.09
C CYS A 294 -11.77 49.43 66.04
N LEU A 295 -10.91 49.14 67.00
CA LEU A 295 -9.51 49.58 67.02
C LEU A 295 -8.74 48.96 65.86
N GLN A 296 -8.40 49.78 64.87
CA GLN A 296 -7.30 49.53 63.94
C GLN A 296 -5.99 49.56 64.73
N LYS A 297 -5.24 48.45 64.69
CA LYS A 297 -3.83 48.43 65.11
C LYS A 297 -2.97 48.58 63.86
N ASP A 298 -2.42 49.77 63.69
CA ASP A 298 -1.25 50.00 62.85
C ASP A 298 -0.02 49.30 63.45
N GLY A 299 0.84 48.79 62.58
CA GLY A 299 2.17 48.35 62.97
C GLY A 299 3.03 47.84 61.81
N PHE A 300 3.89 48.74 61.30
CA PHE A 300 5.21 48.54 60.66
C PHE A 300 5.29 47.63 59.41
N GLY A 301 6.04 47.94 58.33
CA GLY A 301 7.21 48.80 58.17
C GLY A 301 8.32 47.99 57.47
N ILE A 302 8.74 48.47 56.29
CA ILE A 302 9.79 47.99 55.34
C ILE A 302 9.35 46.86 54.39
#